data_AF-A0A2A4W7I8-F1
#
_entry.id   AF-A0A2A4W7I8-F1
#
_cell.length_a   1.000
_cell.length_b   1.000
_cell.length_c   1.000
_cell.angle_alpha   90.00
_cell.angle_beta   90.00
_cell.angle_gamma   90.00
#
_symmetry.space_group_name_H-M   'P 1'
#
loop_
_entity.id
_entity.type
_entity.pdbx_description
1 polymer ?
#
loop_
_entity_poly.entity_id
_entity_poly.type
_entity_poly.pdbx_seq_one_letter_code
_entity_poly.pdbx_strand_id
1 'polypeptide(L)' 'MPQSTLSAIEHDKIKLGVAIAKVLARALKCHPAVLVFPGWDADHEVAA' A
#
# COMPACT_ATOMS: atom_id res chain seq x y z
N MET A 1 -8.84 -8.42 7.48
CA MET A 1 -8.05 -9.08 6.43
C MET A 1 -7.46 -10.35 7.03
N PRO A 2 -7.48 -11.50 6.32
CA PRO A 2 -6.90 -12.74 6.82
C PRO A 2 -5.38 -12.66 6.90
N GLN A 3 -4.76 -13.24 7.93
CA GLN A 3 -3.30 -13.27 8.08
C GLN A 3 -2.60 -14.02 6.92
N SER A 4 -3.27 -15.03 6.36
CA SER A 4 -2.77 -15.75 5.18
C SER A 4 -2.65 -14.88 3.94
N THR A 5 -3.59 -13.94 3.74
CA THR A 5 -3.55 -12.97 2.65
C THR A 5 -2.42 -11.98 2.84
N LEU A 6 -2.22 -11.47 4.07
CA LEU A 6 -1.12 -10.57 4.38
C LEU A 6 0.25 -11.24 4.14
N SER A 7 0.43 -12.45 4.66
CA SER A 7 1.67 -13.21 4.48
C SER A 7 1.98 -13.49 3.00
N ALA A 8 0.96 -13.75 2.18
CA ALA A 8 1.16 -13.94 0.75
C ALA A 8 1.63 -12.65 0.05
N ILE A 9 1.19 -11.47 0.49
CA ILE A 9 1.66 -10.18 -0.04
C ILE A 9 3.10 -9.92 0.38
N GLU A 10 3.44 -10.15 1.65
CA GLU A 10 4.80 -9.95 2.18
C GLU A 10 5.85 -10.80 1.47
N HIS A 11 5.47 -11.99 1.01
CA HIS A 11 6.35 -12.90 0.26
C HIS A 11 6.20 -12.77 -1.27
N ASP A 12 5.60 -11.67 -1.76
CA ASP A 12 5.37 -11.39 -3.19
C ASP A 12 4.57 -12.49 -3.94
N LYS A 13 3.85 -13.35 -3.21
CA LYS A 13 3.07 -14.44 -3.80
C LYS A 13 1.77 -13.95 -4.43
N ILE A 14 1.25 -12.82 -3.96
CA ILE A 14 0.07 -12.15 -4.53
C ILE A 14 0.33 -10.65 -4.67
N LYS A 15 -0.15 -10.06 -5.76
CA LYS A 15 -0.04 -8.60 -5.98
C LYS A 15 -0.98 -7.84 -5.04
N LEU A 16 -0.51 -6.70 -4.52
CA LEU A 16 -1.31 -5.83 -3.69
C LEU A 16 -2.42 -5.15 -4.52
N GLY A 17 -3.66 -5.62 -4.36
CA GLY A 17 -4.82 -5.02 -4.99
C GLY A 17 -5.28 -3.71 -4.32
N VAL A 18 -5.96 -2.84 -5.07
CA VAL A 18 -6.47 -1.53 -4.62
C VAL A 18 -7.35 -1.63 -3.37
N ALA A 19 -8.17 -2.68 -3.26
CA ALA A 19 -9.04 -2.89 -2.10
C ALA A 19 -8.24 -3.13 -0.80
N ILE A 20 -7.15 -3.89 -0.88
CA ILE A 20 -6.27 -4.17 0.25
C ILE A 20 -5.43 -2.94 0.59
N ALA A 21 -4.91 -2.26 -0.43
CA ALA A 21 -4.15 -1.02 -0.25
C ALA A 21 -4.96 0.04 0.51
N LYS A 22 -6.27 0.19 0.25
CA LYS A 22 -7.14 1.10 1.00
C LYS A 22 -7.23 0.77 2.50
N VAL A 23 -7.26 -0.51 2.84
CA VAL A 23 -7.34 -0.96 4.24
C VAL A 23 -6.01 -0.72 4.96
N LEU A 24 -4.90 -1.08 4.33
CA LEU A 24 -3.56 -0.83 4.86
C LEU A 24 -3.25 0.66 4.97
N ALA A 25 -3.63 1.46 3.97
CA ALA A 25 -3.48 2.91 3.98
C ALA A 25 -4.19 3.58 5.15
N ARG A 26 -5.40 3.13 5.50
CA ARG A 26 -6.12 3.60 6.69
C ARG A 26 -5.42 3.22 7.99
N ALA A 27 -4.89 2.00 8.08
CA ALA A 27 -4.17 1.53 9.27
C ALA A 27 -2.84 2.28 9.46
N LEU A 28 -2.13 2.55 8.36
CA LEU A 28 -0.83 3.21 8.34
C LEU A 28 -0.93 4.75 8.23
N LYS A 29 -2.16 5.30 8.13
CA LYS A 29 -2.44 6.73 7.92
C LYS A 29 -1.71 7.34 6.71
N CYS A 30 -1.54 6.57 5.64
CA CYS A 30 -0.93 7.02 4.39
C CYS A 30 -1.94 7.02 3.24
N HIS A 31 -1.58 7.63 2.11
CA HIS A 31 -2.43 7.59 0.92
C HIS A 31 -2.29 6.21 0.23
N PRO A 32 -3.39 5.56 -0.21
CA PRO A 32 -3.32 4.22 -0.82
C PRO A 32 -2.49 4.15 -2.10
N ALA A 33 -2.28 5.28 -2.79
CA ALA A 33 -1.41 5.35 -3.96
C ALA A 33 0.06 5.02 -3.61
N VAL A 34 0.51 5.36 -2.39
CA VAL A 34 1.87 5.06 -1.89
C VAL A 34 2.16 3.56 -1.94
N LEU A 35 1.15 2.74 -1.67
CA LEU A 35 1.33 1.29 -1.56
C LEU A 35 1.22 0.57 -2.91
N VAL A 36 0.53 1.15 -3.90
CA VAL A 36 0.24 0.51 -5.19
C VAL A 36 1.16 0.97 -6.30
N PHE A 37 1.74 2.17 -6.18
CA PHE A 37 2.61 2.75 -7.20
C PHE A 37 4.07 2.79 -6.73
N PRO A 38 4.97 1.97 -7.31
CA PRO A 38 6.40 2.09 -7.06
C PRO A 38 6.88 3.43 -7.63
N GLY A 39 7.36 4.34 -6.77
CA GLY A 39 7.79 5.70 -7.13
C GLY A 39 6.91 6.83 -6.56
N TRP A 40 5.89 6.52 -5.76
CA TRP A 40 5.20 7.53 -4.96
C TRP A 40 6.05 7.88 -3.72
N ASP A 41 6.87 8.93 -3.82
CA ASP A 41 7.48 9.57 -2.65
C ASP A 41 6.44 10.46 -1.97
N ALA A 42 6.01 10.05 -0.77
CA ALA A 42 5.11 10.85 0.06
C ALA A 42 5.78 12.11 0.65
N ASP A 43 7.11 12.19 0.56
CA ASP A 43 7.96 13.30 1.02
C ASP A 43 8.21 14.35 -0.07
N HIS A 44 7.62 14.22 -1.26
CA HIS A 44 7.61 15.31 -2.23
C HIS A 44 6.69 16.43 -1.71
N GLU A 45 7.29 17.33 -0.95
CA GLU A 45 6.83 18.69 -0.76
C GLU A 45 6.47 19.25 -2.13
N VAL A 46 5.18 19.55 -2.34
CA VAL A 46 4.71 20.24 -3.53
C VAL A 46 5.29 21.65 -3.49
N ALA A 47 6.48 21.82 -4.06
CA ALA A 47 6.97 23.10 -4.56
C ALA A 47 6.50 23.21 -6.02
N ALA A 48 5.25 23.64 -6.20
CA ALA A 48 4.72 24.13 -7.47
C ALA A 48 4.32 25.60 -7.29
#